data_AF-A0A077R350-F1
#
_entry.id   AF-A0A077R350-F1
#
_cell.length_a   1.000
_cell.length_b   1.000
_cell.length_c   1.000
_cell.angle_alpha   90.00
_cell.angle_beta   90.00
_cell.angle_gamma   90.00
#
_symmetry.space_group_name_H-M   'P 1'
#
loop_
_entity.id
_entity.type
_entity.pdbx_description
1 polymer ?
#
loop_
_entity_poly.entity_id
_entity_poly.type
_entity_poly.pdbx_seq_one_letter_code
_entity_poly.pdbx_strand_id
1 'polypeptide(L)'
;MSFSQHQTRDGVILPHVLNKAPKGTKAHVICLGYLQADAGWFKRGGNTSLMSNPKGPPEPERRDLIMYSVLIEHPTEGLILWETGCGKDYPEVWGAPLNDM
;
A
#
# COMPACT_ATOMS: atom_id res chain seq x y z
N MET A 1 -26.91 -11.71 12.86
CA MET A 1 -25.59 -11.96 12.24
C MET A 1 -25.16 -13.36 12.65
N SER A 2 -25.02 -14.30 11.72
CA SER A 2 -24.58 -15.67 12.02
C SER A 2 -23.06 -15.75 11.88
N PHE A 3 -22.37 -16.16 12.94
CA PHE A 3 -20.92 -16.35 12.93
C PHE A 3 -20.57 -17.68 12.26
N SER A 4 -19.40 -17.78 11.60
CA SER A 4 -18.96 -19.05 11.01
C SER A 4 -18.50 -20.01 12.11
N GLN A 5 -18.69 -21.33 11.92
CA GLN A 5 -18.28 -22.35 12.92
C GLN A 5 -16.80 -22.28 13.29
N HIS A 6 -15.94 -21.73 12.43
CA HIS A 6 -14.53 -21.52 12.73
C HIS A 6 -14.34 -20.46 13.85
N GLN A 7 -15.17 -19.43 13.89
CA GLN A 7 -15.07 -18.33 14.85
C GLN A 7 -15.56 -18.70 16.26
N THR A 8 -16.22 -19.85 16.40
CA THR A 8 -16.78 -20.33 17.67
C THR A 8 -15.97 -21.47 18.29
N ARG A 9 -14.81 -21.83 17.72
CA ARG A 9 -13.93 -22.87 18.27
C ARG A 9 -13.24 -22.39 19.54
N ASP A 10 -13.14 -23.26 20.54
CA ASP A 10 -12.37 -22.99 21.75
C ASP A 10 -10.91 -22.64 21.41
N GLY A 11 -10.42 -21.55 22.00
CA GLY A 11 -9.08 -21.01 21.73
C GLY A 11 -9.00 -20.02 20.55
N VAL A 12 -10.08 -19.85 19.77
CA VAL A 12 -10.11 -18.81 18.73
C VAL A 12 -10.42 -17.46 19.37
N ILE A 13 -9.38 -16.64 19.54
CA ILE A 13 -9.56 -15.23 19.90
C ILE A 13 -10.07 -14.50 18.66
N LEU A 14 -11.26 -13.90 18.78
CA LEU A 14 -11.85 -13.16 17.68
C LEU A 14 -10.91 -12.00 17.26
N PRO A 15 -10.71 -11.75 15.96
CA PRO A 15 -9.78 -10.71 15.51
C PRO A 15 -10.07 -9.31 16.07
N HIS A 16 -11.34 -8.98 16.33
CA HIS A 16 -11.73 -7.70 16.94
C HIS A 16 -11.41 -7.61 18.44
N VAL A 17 -11.06 -8.73 19.07
CA VAL A 17 -10.54 -8.82 20.44
C VAL A 17 -9.01 -8.80 20.43
N LEU A 18 -8.38 -9.49 19.47
CA LEU A 18 -6.93 -9.60 19.38
C LEU A 18 -6.24 -8.35 18.82
N ASN A 19 -6.82 -7.71 17.79
CA ASN A 19 -6.19 -6.60 17.07
C ASN A 19 -6.64 -5.23 17.60
N LYS A 20 -6.50 -5.00 18.92
CA LYS A 20 -6.72 -3.68 19.51
C LYS A 20 -5.38 -3.06 19.89
N ALA A 21 -5.07 -1.92 19.29
CA ALA A 21 -3.97 -1.10 19.76
C ALA A 21 -4.24 -0.64 21.22
N PRO A 22 -3.23 -0.58 22.09
CA PRO A 22 -3.39 -0.09 23.45
C PRO A 22 -3.98 1.32 23.48
N LYS A 23 -4.72 1.61 24.55
CA LYS A 23 -5.32 2.93 24.76
C LYS A 23 -4.23 4.00 24.77
N GLY A 24 -4.42 5.07 23.99
CA GLY A 24 -3.46 6.16 23.84
C GLY A 24 -2.60 6.06 22.58
N THR A 25 -2.69 4.95 21.82
CA THR A 25 -2.03 4.85 20.52
C THR A 25 -2.56 5.92 19.57
N LYS A 26 -1.66 6.66 18.91
CA LYS A 26 -2.01 7.61 17.84
C LYS A 26 -1.33 7.20 16.54
N ALA A 27 -2.02 7.38 15.43
CA ALA A 27 -1.48 7.17 14.10
C ALA A 27 -1.56 8.49 13.31
N HIS A 28 -0.41 8.95 12.81
CA HIS A 28 -0.31 10.14 11.96
C HIS A 28 -0.04 9.69 10.53
N VAL A 29 -0.90 10.08 9.60
CA VAL A 29 -0.70 9.82 8.17
C VAL A 29 0.10 10.98 7.59
N ILE A 30 1.28 10.69 7.05
CA ILE A 30 2.22 11.69 6.55
C ILE A 30 2.32 11.52 5.04
N CYS A 31 1.93 12.54 4.28
CA CYS A 31 2.13 12.58 2.83
C CYS A 31 3.62 12.79 2.52
N LEU A 32 4.22 11.87 1.76
CA LEU A 32 5.62 11.87 1.36
C LEU A 32 5.83 12.25 -0.11
N GLY A 33 4.79 12.80 -0.74
CA GLY A 33 4.81 13.20 -2.14
C GLY A 33 4.05 12.24 -3.04
N TYR A 34 4.31 12.36 -4.34
CA TYR A 34 3.55 11.69 -5.39
C TYR A 34 4.49 10.98 -6.36
N LEU A 35 4.06 9.83 -6.87
CA LEU A 35 4.71 9.13 -7.96
C LEU A 35 3.71 8.85 -9.07
N GLN A 36 4.19 8.70 -10.30
CA GLN A 36 3.34 8.38 -11.43
C GLN A 36 3.70 7.04 -12.04
N ALA A 37 2.70 6.18 -12.25
CA ALA A 37 2.87 4.87 -12.86
C ALA A 37 1.78 4.58 -13.88
N ASP A 38 2.04 3.61 -14.77
CA ASP A 38 1.06 3.12 -15.73
C ASP A 38 -0.12 2.44 -15.00
N ALA A 39 -1.36 2.71 -15.44
CA ALA A 39 -2.55 2.15 -14.82
C ALA A 39 -2.60 0.62 -14.86
N GLY A 40 -1.93 -0.02 -15.83
CA GLY A 40 -1.81 -1.47 -15.96
C GLY A 40 -1.15 -2.16 -14.78
N TRP A 41 -0.31 -1.45 -14.00
CA TRP A 41 0.26 -1.98 -12.75
C TRP A 41 -0.79 -2.18 -11.65
N PHE A 42 -1.88 -1.39 -11.67
CA PHE A 42 -2.92 -1.40 -10.64
C PHE A 42 -4.22 -2.05 -11.10
N LYS A 43 -4.49 -2.01 -12.41
CA LYS A 43 -5.65 -2.61 -13.04
C LYS A 43 -5.20 -3.79 -13.87
N ARG A 44 -5.55 -5.01 -13.45
CA ARG A 44 -5.26 -6.23 -14.22
C ARG A 44 -5.82 -6.09 -15.65
N GLY A 45 -4.96 -6.24 -16.65
CA GLY A 45 -5.33 -6.05 -18.06
C GLY A 45 -5.48 -4.59 -18.51
N GLY A 46 -5.18 -3.63 -17.65
CA GLY A 46 -5.15 -2.21 -18.02
C GLY A 46 -4.10 -1.95 -19.10
N ASN A 47 -4.42 -1.02 -20.00
CA ASN A 47 -3.60 -0.63 -21.15
C ASN A 47 -3.18 -1.77 -22.11
N THR A 48 -3.77 -2.97 -22.00
CA THR A 48 -3.46 -4.10 -22.88
C THR A 48 -4.04 -3.92 -24.29
N SER A 49 -3.37 -4.52 -25.30
CA SER A 49 -3.86 -4.57 -26.67
C SER A 49 -5.00 -5.56 -26.83
N LEU A 50 -5.96 -5.23 -27.69
CA LEU A 50 -7.08 -6.12 -28.06
C LEU A 50 -6.86 -6.67 -29.47
N MET A 51 -7.52 -7.77 -29.84
CA MET A 51 -7.45 -8.28 -31.22
C MET A 51 -7.89 -7.23 -32.24
N SER A 52 -8.98 -6.50 -31.94
CA SER A 52 -9.50 -5.40 -32.76
C SER A 52 -8.64 -4.13 -32.71
N ASN A 53 -7.74 -4.02 -31.74
CA ASN A 53 -6.81 -2.92 -31.59
C ASN A 53 -5.43 -3.44 -31.15
N PRO A 54 -4.68 -4.07 -32.07
CA PRO A 54 -3.46 -4.80 -31.74
C PRO A 54 -2.32 -3.89 -31.27
N LYS A 55 -2.45 -2.58 -31.46
CA LYS A 55 -1.47 -1.58 -30.99
C LYS A 55 -1.73 -1.08 -29.58
N GLY A 56 -2.85 -1.46 -28.94
CA GLY A 56 -3.24 -0.94 -27.63
C GLY A 56 -3.83 0.48 -27.70
N PRO A 57 -4.17 1.08 -26.55
CA PRO A 57 -4.68 2.45 -26.51
C PRO A 57 -3.63 3.43 -27.08
N PRO A 58 -4.05 4.46 -27.83
CA PRO A 58 -3.11 5.45 -28.39
C PRO A 58 -2.22 6.13 -27.35
N GLU A 59 -2.79 6.41 -26.16
CA GLU A 59 -2.08 6.97 -25.01
C GLU A 59 -2.38 6.10 -23.78
N PRO A 60 -1.38 5.42 -23.19
CA PRO A 60 -1.59 4.63 -21.98
C PRO A 60 -2.06 5.50 -20.82
N GLU A 61 -3.07 5.03 -20.09
CA GLU A 61 -3.54 5.73 -18.89
C GLU A 61 -2.42 5.73 -17.82
N ARG A 62 -2.05 6.91 -17.33
CA ARG A 62 -1.10 7.12 -16.24
C ARG A 62 -1.83 7.56 -14.97
N ARG A 63 -1.37 7.11 -13.81
CA ARG A 63 -1.99 7.41 -12.50
C ARG A 63 -0.99 8.08 -11.57
N ASP A 64 -1.42 9.18 -10.96
CA ASP A 64 -0.73 9.80 -9.84
C ASP A 64 -1.10 9.05 -8.55
N LEU A 65 -0.09 8.67 -7.78
CA LEU A 65 -0.22 7.91 -6.55
C LEU A 65 0.41 8.68 -5.41
N ILE A 66 -0.24 8.64 -4.25
CA ILE A 66 0.28 9.25 -3.02
C ILE A 66 1.21 8.25 -2.34
N MET A 67 2.44 8.68 -2.08
CA MET A 67 3.30 8.00 -1.12
C MET A 67 2.97 8.53 0.26
N TYR A 68 2.79 7.62 1.22
CA TYR A 68 2.56 8.02 2.60
C TYR A 68 3.31 7.11 3.56
N SER A 69 3.62 7.64 4.74
CA SER A 69 4.02 6.86 5.89
C SER A 69 3.00 6.99 7.01
N VAL A 70 3.06 6.06 7.95
CA VAL A 70 2.28 6.15 9.19
C VAL A 70 3.25 6.20 10.36
N LEU A 71 3.21 7.30 11.11
CA LEU A 71 3.93 7.43 12.37
C LEU A 71 2.98 7.04 13.50
N ILE A 72 3.33 5.97 14.22
CA ILE A 72 2.51 5.38 15.26
C ILE A 72 3.17 5.66 16.62
N GLU A 73 2.54 6.51 17.41
CA GLU A 73 2.89 6.70 18.83
C GLU A 73 2.31 5.52 19.62
N HIS A 74 3.10 4.50 19.92
CA HIS A 74 2.67 3.35 20.71
C HIS A 74 3.07 3.52 22.17
N PRO A 75 2.14 3.41 23.15
CA PRO A 75 2.41 3.76 24.54
C PRO A 75 3.41 2.84 25.24
N THR A 76 3.60 1.60 24.77
CA THR A 76 4.56 0.63 25.34
C THR A 76 5.78 0.38 24.48
N GLU A 77 5.64 0.51 23.15
CA GLU A 77 6.70 0.15 22.19
C GLU A 77 7.43 1.39 21.66
N GLY A 78 7.00 2.59 22.07
CA GLY A 78 7.56 3.84 21.59
C GLY A 78 7.05 4.24 20.21
N LEU A 79 7.88 4.96 19.46
CA LEU A 79 7.52 5.50 18.16
C LEU A 79 7.84 4.49 17.05
N ILE A 80 6.83 4.10 16.29
CA ILE A 80 6.96 3.15 15.19
C ILE A 80 6.71 3.90 13.88
N LEU A 81 7.63 3.78 12.93
CA LEU A 81 7.46 4.31 11.58
C LEU A 81 7.14 3.16 10.63
N TRP A 82 6.00 3.26 9.94
CA TRP A 82 5.62 2.33 8.88
C TRP A 82 5.79 3.01 7.52
N GLU A 83 6.66 2.42 6.70
CA GLU A 83 7.17 2.95 5.42
C GLU A 83 7.94 4.28 5.55
N THR A 84 8.89 4.50 4.63
CA THR A 84 9.78 5.69 4.65
C THR A 84 9.69 6.55 3.40
N GLY A 85 8.87 6.16 2.43
CA GLY A 85 8.79 6.85 1.13
C GLY A 85 10.00 6.60 0.23
N CYS A 86 10.20 7.48 -0.74
CA CYS A 86 11.29 7.37 -1.72
C CYS A 86 12.63 7.88 -1.17
N GLY A 87 13.73 7.44 -1.80
CA GLY A 87 15.07 7.94 -1.51
C GLY A 87 15.17 9.45 -1.73
N LYS A 88 15.87 10.14 -0.84
CA LYS A 88 16.17 11.56 -0.98
C LYS A 88 16.98 11.77 -2.26
N ASP A 89 16.58 12.72 -3.10
CA ASP A 89 17.23 13.06 -4.37
C ASP A 89 17.14 11.93 -5.42
N TYR A 90 16.00 11.21 -5.48
CA TYR A 90 15.66 10.39 -6.64
C TYR A 90 15.18 11.31 -7.79
N PRO A 91 15.65 11.08 -9.04
CA PRO A 91 16.50 9.97 -9.51
C PRO A 91 18.01 10.26 -9.52
N GLU A 92 18.48 11.40 -9.00
CA GLU A 92 19.87 11.85 -9.12
C GLU A 92 20.87 11.00 -8.34
N VAL A 93 20.53 10.64 -7.09
CA VAL A 93 21.38 9.84 -6.17
C VAL A 93 20.99 8.37 -6.20
N TRP A 94 19.71 8.10 -6.44
CA TRP A 94 19.16 6.75 -6.51
C TRP A 94 18.77 6.50 -7.96
N GLY A 95 19.62 5.75 -8.67
CA GLY A 95 19.34 5.34 -10.04
C GLY A 95 18.02 4.56 -10.13
N ALA A 96 17.54 4.33 -11.36
CA ALA A 96 16.39 3.46 -11.58
C ALA A 96 16.58 2.18 -10.75
N PRO A 97 15.56 1.71 -9.99
CA PRO A 97 15.65 0.43 -9.32
C PRO A 97 15.82 -0.63 -10.41
N LEU A 98 17.07 -1.00 -10.69
CA LEU A 98 17.46 -2.14 -11.50
C LEU A 98 17.11 -3.38 -10.68
N ASN A 99 15.82 -3.65 -10.52
CA ASN A 99 15.35 -4.93 -10.08
C ASN A 99 14.80 -5.63 -11.33
N ASP A 100 15.70 -6.35 -12.01
CA ASP A 100 15.34 -7.30 -13.06
C ASP A 100 14.61 -8.47 -12.41
N MET A 101 13.29 -8.33 -12.21
CA MET A 101 12.37 -9.47 -12.05
C MET A 101 10.99 -9.14 -12.59
#